data_AF-A0A3M2HQR4-F1
#
_entry.id   AF-A0A3M2HQR4-F1
#
_cell.length_a   1.000
_cell.length_b   1.000
_cell.length_c   1.000
_cell.angle_alpha   90.00
_cell.angle_beta   90.00
_cell.angle_gamma   90.00
#
_symmetry.space_group_name_H-M   'P 1'
#
loop_
_entity.id
_entity.type
_entity.pdbx_description
1 polymer ?
#
loop_
_entity_poly.entity_id
_entity_poly.type
_entity_poly.pdbx_seq_one_letter_code
_entity_poly.pdbx_strand_id
1 'polypeptide(L)'
;MTGGTAPFQSASGEGRHINLGYRLSMHIAHLPYVLPWNWSQFHQHFALRLLSGVEALEPDRYSRVVQIGRHVGWISVRPIPGQHVLELSVSDSLGEHLPTLSLRVRKMFDLDVDPAEIARHFASDRYLGPLIAADPGLRLPSAFNPFEQAVRAVVGQQVTVKAAVTITRRLVERLGENLDCADENKAPGLIKLFPTPSAIATAALENIGMPGKRVATLKRLAAAVADGALELHIDNGPDELVSRLCELPGIGPWTAQYIALRGFGEADAFPAADLGLLKAPLWGEGGISSRALRAQSEAWRPWRAYAAVHIWQNYSDAAAKPGRPWITGAESEPVSSASR
;
A
#
# COMPACT_ATOMS: atom_id res chain seq x y z
N MET A 1 39.93 76.49 -18.63
CA MET A 1 39.59 75.51 -17.58
C MET A 1 40.26 74.19 -17.99
N THR A 2 41.52 74.00 -17.56
CA THR A 2 41.95 73.02 -16.52
C THR A 2 41.75 71.57 -16.99
N GLY A 3 42.81 70.88 -17.48
CA GLY A 3 43.72 70.02 -16.68
C GLY A 3 43.15 68.59 -16.64
N GLY A 4 43.81 67.44 -16.77
CA GLY A 4 45.20 66.98 -16.86
C GLY A 4 45.16 65.43 -16.65
N THR A 5 46.28 64.74 -16.93
CA THR A 5 46.71 63.41 -16.41
C THR A 5 46.02 62.09 -16.83
N ALA A 6 46.89 61.14 -17.22
CA ALA A 6 46.67 59.70 -17.48
C ALA A 6 46.72 58.84 -16.17
N PRO A 7 47.05 57.53 -16.18
CA PRO A 7 46.29 56.31 -16.53
C PRO A 7 46.16 55.28 -15.34
N PHE A 8 45.53 54.10 -15.60
CA PHE A 8 45.72 52.79 -14.92
C PHE A 8 45.00 52.42 -13.57
N GLN A 9 44.65 51.11 -13.47
CA GLN A 9 44.23 50.27 -12.30
C GLN A 9 42.87 50.56 -11.62
N SER A 10 42.06 49.61 -11.12
CA SER A 10 42.15 48.18 -10.75
C SER A 10 40.69 47.63 -10.70
N ALA A 11 40.33 46.35 -10.62
CA ALA A 11 40.98 45.21 -10.04
C ALA A 11 40.53 43.91 -10.72
N SER A 12 41.50 43.02 -10.86
CA SER A 12 41.36 41.57 -10.93
C SER A 12 40.34 41.04 -9.92
N GLY A 13 39.25 40.47 -10.41
CA GLY A 13 38.38 39.56 -9.68
C GLY A 13 38.40 38.23 -10.41
N GLU A 14 39.22 37.32 -9.91
CA GLU A 14 39.41 35.96 -10.40
C GLU A 14 38.09 35.30 -10.80
N GLY A 15 38.06 34.80 -12.04
CA GLY A 15 37.08 33.82 -12.46
C GLY A 15 37.22 32.57 -11.59
N ARG A 16 36.48 32.52 -10.49
CA ARG A 16 36.20 31.26 -9.80
C ARG A 16 35.09 30.57 -10.56
N HIS A 17 35.50 29.91 -11.65
CA HIS A 17 34.87 28.65 -12.04
C HIS A 17 34.97 27.71 -10.84
N ILE A 18 34.00 27.77 -9.94
CA ILE A 18 33.73 26.67 -9.02
C ILE A 18 33.12 25.56 -9.86
N ASN A 19 34.01 24.74 -10.40
CA ASN A 19 33.72 23.41 -10.90
C ASN A 19 33.34 22.55 -9.68
N LEU A 20 32.13 22.75 -9.16
CA LEU A 20 31.57 21.90 -8.11
C LEU A 20 30.92 20.71 -8.83
N GLY A 21 31.60 19.56 -8.75
CA GLY A 21 31.29 18.34 -9.49
C GLY A 21 29.81 18.00 -9.50
N TYR A 22 29.36 17.47 -10.63
CA TYR A 22 28.08 16.82 -10.90
C TYR A 22 27.23 16.60 -9.64
N ARG A 23 26.45 17.60 -9.22
CA ARG A 23 25.31 17.33 -8.34
C ARG A 23 24.32 16.56 -9.20
N LEU A 24 24.17 15.27 -8.94
CA LEU A 24 23.03 14.49 -9.41
C LEU A 24 21.78 15.32 -9.12
N SER A 25 21.08 15.73 -10.17
CA SER A 25 19.90 16.56 -10.03
C SER A 25 18.77 15.70 -9.46
N MET A 26 18.57 15.76 -8.15
CA MET A 26 17.51 15.01 -7.49
C MET A 26 16.16 15.37 -8.11
N HIS A 27 15.47 14.38 -8.67
CA HIS A 27 14.14 14.55 -9.25
C HIS A 27 13.10 14.58 -8.13
N ILE A 28 12.49 15.75 -7.90
CA ILE A 28 11.57 16.00 -6.79
C ILE A 28 10.21 16.44 -7.33
N ALA A 29 9.14 15.90 -6.73
CA ALA A 29 7.78 16.41 -6.87
C ALA A 29 7.20 16.77 -5.49
N HIS A 30 6.45 17.86 -5.43
CA HIS A 30 5.67 18.25 -4.25
C HIS A 30 4.22 17.83 -4.46
N LEU A 31 3.68 17.06 -3.52
CA LEU A 31 2.36 16.47 -3.58
C LEU A 31 1.48 17.05 -2.47
N PRO A 32 0.71 18.12 -2.73
CA PRO A 32 -0.25 18.66 -1.77
C PRO A 32 -1.32 17.63 -1.41
N TYR A 33 -1.86 17.69 -0.19
CA TYR A 33 -2.93 16.81 0.27
C TYR A 33 -4.08 17.58 0.90
N VAL A 34 -5.28 17.01 0.81
CA VAL A 34 -6.49 17.61 1.40
C VAL A 34 -6.51 17.35 2.91
N LEU A 35 -6.89 18.33 3.72
CA LEU A 35 -6.99 18.20 5.17
C LEU A 35 -8.38 17.74 5.63
N PRO A 36 -8.49 17.07 6.80
CA PRO A 36 -7.39 16.55 7.63
C PRO A 36 -6.70 15.33 6.99
N TRP A 37 -5.41 15.17 7.30
CA TRP A 37 -4.56 14.07 6.84
C TRP A 37 -3.43 13.85 7.84
N ASN A 38 -3.03 12.59 8.11
CA ASN A 38 -2.05 12.28 9.14
C ASN A 38 -1.01 11.24 8.68
N TRP A 39 0.26 11.64 8.72
CA TRP A 39 1.39 10.77 8.40
C TRP A 39 1.46 9.51 9.27
N SER A 40 1.09 9.61 10.55
CA SER A 40 1.22 8.50 11.49
C SER A 40 0.39 7.27 11.08
N GLN A 41 -0.76 7.49 10.44
CA GLN A 41 -1.60 6.41 9.90
C GLN A 41 -0.83 5.58 8.88
N PHE A 42 -0.20 6.25 7.90
CA PHE A 42 0.56 5.60 6.84
C PHE A 42 1.83 4.95 7.37
N HIS A 43 2.53 5.63 8.27
CA HIS A 43 3.70 5.05 8.94
C HIS A 43 3.33 3.75 9.67
N GLN A 44 2.26 3.73 10.47
CA GLN A 44 1.79 2.52 11.15
C GLN A 44 1.35 1.43 10.16
N HIS A 45 0.67 1.81 9.08
CA HIS A 45 0.25 0.89 8.03
C HIS A 45 1.45 0.17 7.40
N PHE A 46 2.49 0.92 7.02
CA PHE A 46 3.71 0.39 6.41
C PHE A 46 4.57 -0.37 7.42
N ALA A 47 4.71 0.09 8.66
CA ALA A 47 5.48 -0.59 9.69
C ALA A 47 5.00 -2.04 9.92
N LEU A 48 3.68 -2.25 9.93
CA LEU A 48 3.07 -3.57 10.08
C LEU A 48 3.32 -4.51 8.88
N ARG A 49 3.67 -3.97 7.71
CA ARG A 49 3.70 -4.67 6.41
C ARG A 49 5.06 -4.63 5.71
N LEU A 50 6.05 -3.99 6.33
CA LEU A 50 7.34 -3.66 5.74
C LEU A 50 8.07 -4.88 5.21
N LEU A 51 8.54 -4.83 3.96
CA LEU A 51 9.46 -5.81 3.38
C LEU A 51 10.89 -5.26 3.41
N SER A 52 11.64 -5.62 4.45
CA SER A 52 13.06 -5.31 4.53
C SER A 52 13.79 -5.74 3.25
N GLY A 53 14.63 -4.86 2.71
CA GLY A 53 15.31 -5.06 1.42
C GLY A 53 14.60 -4.41 0.24
N VAL A 54 13.27 -4.30 0.26
CA VAL A 54 12.46 -3.64 -0.78
C VAL A 54 11.96 -2.28 -0.30
N GLU A 55 11.67 -2.17 0.99
CA GLU A 55 11.11 -1.00 1.65
C GLU A 55 11.96 -0.62 2.86
N ALA A 56 12.09 0.69 3.10
CA ALA A 56 12.72 1.27 4.28
C ALA A 56 11.75 2.29 4.89
N LEU A 57 11.68 2.31 6.22
CA LEU A 57 10.77 3.19 6.95
C LEU A 57 11.52 3.83 8.11
N GLU A 58 11.54 5.15 8.09
CA GLU A 58 12.02 6.05 9.13
C GLU A 58 10.82 6.83 9.70
N PRO A 59 10.94 7.50 10.87
CA PRO A 59 9.81 8.18 11.51
C PRO A 59 9.03 9.14 10.60
N ASP A 60 9.74 9.87 9.73
CA ASP A 60 9.19 10.86 8.81
C ASP A 60 9.43 10.50 7.33
N ARG A 61 9.82 9.26 7.00
CA ARG A 61 10.14 8.90 5.62
C ARG A 61 9.82 7.46 5.30
N TYR A 62 9.15 7.25 4.18
CA TYR A 62 8.98 5.93 3.57
C TYR A 62 9.73 5.89 2.24
N SER A 63 10.56 4.88 2.05
CA SER A 63 11.29 4.68 0.79
C SER A 63 11.10 3.26 0.29
N ARG A 64 11.09 3.06 -1.03
CA ARG A 64 10.97 1.73 -1.61
C ARG A 64 11.67 1.62 -2.96
N VAL A 65 12.04 0.40 -3.30
CA VAL A 65 12.45 0.00 -4.65
C VAL A 65 11.21 -0.07 -5.53
N VAL A 66 11.33 0.44 -6.76
CA VAL A 66 10.25 0.40 -7.75
C VAL A 66 10.81 0.05 -9.13
N GLN A 67 9.93 -0.48 -9.97
CA GLN A 67 10.21 -0.73 -11.38
C GLN A 67 9.05 -0.20 -12.22
N ILE A 68 9.36 0.58 -13.25
CA ILE A 68 8.42 1.10 -14.25
C ILE A 68 8.93 0.69 -15.64
N GLY A 69 8.25 -0.26 -16.25
CA GLY A 69 8.74 -0.92 -17.46
C GLY A 69 10.11 -1.55 -17.22
N ARG A 70 11.12 -1.12 -17.96
CA ARG A 70 12.51 -1.58 -17.81
C ARG A 70 13.34 -0.78 -16.78
N HIS A 71 12.82 0.35 -16.29
CA HIS A 71 13.58 1.25 -15.43
C HIS A 71 13.39 0.86 -13.97
N VAL A 72 14.50 0.63 -13.29
CA VAL A 72 14.55 0.23 -11.88
C VAL A 72 15.20 1.35 -11.09
N GLY A 73 14.69 1.61 -9.89
CA GLY A 73 15.23 2.64 -9.03
C GLY A 73 14.51 2.67 -7.69
N TRP A 74 14.56 3.81 -7.02
CA TRP A 74 13.91 4.00 -5.74
C TRP A 74 13.06 5.28 -5.73
N ILE A 75 12.06 5.28 -4.85
CA ILE A 75 11.33 6.48 -4.45
C ILE A 75 11.47 6.69 -2.96
N SER A 76 11.43 7.94 -2.52
CA SER A 76 11.37 8.34 -1.12
C SER A 76 10.29 9.39 -0.93
N VAL A 77 9.45 9.21 0.08
CA VAL A 77 8.31 10.08 0.39
C VAL A 77 8.40 10.51 1.84
N ARG A 78 8.27 11.81 2.08
CA ARG A 78 8.23 12.39 3.44
C ARG A 78 7.27 13.57 3.54
N PRO A 79 6.66 13.85 4.70
CA PRO A 79 5.95 15.09 4.91
C PRO A 79 6.94 16.25 5.05
N ILE A 80 6.58 17.41 4.49
CA ILE A 80 7.35 18.64 4.70
C ILE A 80 6.83 19.31 5.99
N PRO A 81 7.67 19.51 7.02
CA PRO A 81 7.24 20.12 8.28
C PRO A 81 6.58 21.49 8.07
N GLY A 82 5.42 21.69 8.71
CA GLY A 82 4.66 22.95 8.62
C GLY A 82 3.94 23.16 7.28
N GLN A 83 3.94 22.18 6.37
CA GLN A 83 3.27 22.27 5.08
C GLN A 83 2.31 21.10 4.85
N HIS A 84 1.25 21.34 4.08
CA HIS A 84 0.26 20.33 3.69
C HIS A 84 0.68 19.61 2.41
N VAL A 85 1.93 19.16 2.38
CA VAL A 85 2.63 18.63 1.19
C VAL A 85 3.49 17.42 1.58
N LEU A 86 3.47 16.38 0.75
CA LEU A 86 4.50 15.34 0.73
C LEU A 86 5.56 15.66 -0.33
N GLU A 87 6.83 15.52 0.01
CA GLU A 87 7.94 15.52 -0.95
C GLU A 87 8.13 14.09 -1.46
N LEU A 88 8.13 13.92 -2.79
CA LEU A 88 8.52 12.69 -3.48
C LEU A 88 9.87 12.94 -4.15
N SER A 89 10.90 12.21 -3.74
CA SER A 89 12.18 12.12 -4.42
C SER A 89 12.30 10.79 -5.16
N VAL A 90 12.87 10.81 -6.36
CA VAL A 90 13.09 9.61 -7.17
C VAL A 90 14.54 9.54 -7.67
N SER A 91 15.05 8.33 -7.87
CA SER A 91 16.37 8.12 -8.46
C SER A 91 16.45 8.64 -9.90
N ASP A 92 17.65 8.98 -10.36
CA ASP A 92 17.88 9.49 -11.72
C ASP A 92 17.36 8.55 -12.82
N SER A 93 17.51 7.24 -12.62
CA SER A 93 16.96 6.20 -13.54
C SER A 93 15.45 6.25 -13.72
N LEU A 94 14.74 6.96 -12.83
CA LEU A 94 13.29 7.11 -12.81
C LEU A 94 12.85 8.56 -13.05
N GLY A 95 13.76 9.48 -13.35
CA GLY A 95 13.44 10.90 -13.53
C GLY A 95 12.36 11.17 -14.58
N GLU A 96 12.42 10.48 -15.71
CA GLU A 96 11.40 10.57 -16.78
C GLU A 96 10.01 10.05 -16.35
N HIS A 97 9.97 9.19 -15.32
CA HIS A 97 8.73 8.60 -14.80
C HIS A 97 8.13 9.41 -13.64
N LEU A 98 8.71 10.55 -13.26
CA LEU A 98 8.25 11.36 -12.13
C LEU A 98 6.75 11.70 -12.18
N PRO A 99 6.13 12.07 -13.32
CA PRO A 99 4.68 12.29 -13.38
C PRO A 99 3.86 11.03 -13.03
N THR A 100 4.22 9.88 -13.60
CA THR A 100 3.56 8.59 -13.34
C THR A 100 3.75 8.15 -11.89
N LEU A 101 4.96 8.30 -11.35
CA LEU A 101 5.28 8.00 -9.95
C LEU A 101 4.52 8.91 -9.00
N SER A 102 4.38 10.19 -9.35
CA SER A 102 3.57 11.15 -8.59
C SER A 102 2.13 10.67 -8.49
N LEU A 103 1.49 10.27 -9.59
CA LEU A 103 0.12 9.73 -9.56
C LEU A 103 -0.02 8.47 -8.69
N ARG A 104 0.95 7.54 -8.78
CA ARG A 104 0.96 6.33 -7.95
C ARG A 104 1.13 6.65 -6.46
N VAL A 105 2.01 7.60 -6.13
CA VAL A 105 2.25 8.01 -4.74
C VAL A 105 1.05 8.78 -4.18
N ARG A 106 0.43 9.66 -4.97
CA ARG A 106 -0.82 10.33 -4.56
C ARG A 106 -1.92 9.32 -4.22
N LYS A 107 -2.06 8.26 -5.02
CA LYS A 107 -2.97 7.14 -4.77
C LYS A 107 -2.58 6.31 -3.54
N MET A 108 -1.31 5.96 -3.42
CA MET A 108 -0.74 5.18 -2.31
C MET A 108 -1.02 5.83 -0.95
N PHE A 109 -0.90 7.15 -0.89
CA PHE A 109 -1.14 7.97 0.30
C PHE A 109 -2.53 8.62 0.35
N ASP A 110 -3.40 8.32 -0.62
CA ASP A 110 -4.79 8.80 -0.70
C ASP A 110 -4.91 10.33 -0.48
N LEU A 111 -4.09 11.09 -1.21
CA LEU A 111 -3.90 12.53 -0.98
C LEU A 111 -5.03 13.41 -1.54
N ASP A 112 -5.79 12.87 -2.50
CA ASP A 112 -6.72 13.63 -3.34
C ASP A 112 -8.17 13.63 -2.83
N VAL A 113 -8.55 12.64 -2.02
CA VAL A 113 -9.93 12.53 -1.54
C VAL A 113 -10.28 13.66 -0.57
N ASP A 114 -11.49 14.21 -0.71
CA ASP A 114 -12.06 15.16 0.23
C ASP A 114 -12.69 14.42 1.42
N PRO A 115 -12.06 14.44 2.61
CA PRO A 115 -12.60 13.78 3.80
C PRO A 115 -13.94 14.37 4.26
N ALA A 116 -14.23 15.64 3.93
CA ALA A 116 -15.51 16.24 4.28
C ALA A 116 -16.66 15.63 3.48
N GLU A 117 -16.41 15.14 2.26
CA GLU A 117 -17.40 14.41 1.48
C GLU A 117 -17.76 13.07 2.13
N ILE A 118 -16.74 12.33 2.56
CA ILE A 118 -16.90 11.06 3.27
C ILE A 118 -17.68 11.28 4.58
N ALA A 119 -17.27 12.26 5.38
CA ALA A 119 -17.92 12.56 6.65
C ALA A 119 -19.41 12.92 6.46
N ARG A 120 -19.74 13.72 5.45
CA ARG A 120 -21.13 14.09 5.14
C ARG A 120 -21.95 12.89 4.70
N HIS A 121 -21.37 12.01 3.88
CA HIS A 121 -22.05 10.80 3.40
C HIS A 121 -22.47 9.89 4.56
N PHE A 122 -21.61 9.72 5.56
CA PHE A 122 -21.87 8.82 6.70
C PHE A 122 -22.47 9.50 7.92
N ALA A 123 -22.77 10.81 7.89
CA ALA A 123 -23.19 11.58 9.06
C ALA A 123 -24.43 11.01 9.77
N SER A 124 -25.36 10.40 9.03
CA SER A 124 -26.57 9.77 9.58
C SER A 124 -26.46 8.26 9.80
N ASP A 125 -25.33 7.63 9.46
CA ASP A 125 -25.11 6.21 9.73
C ASP A 125 -24.87 6.02 11.24
N ARG A 126 -25.73 5.22 11.88
CA ARG A 126 -25.70 5.00 13.34
C ARG A 126 -24.38 4.38 13.85
N TYR A 127 -23.64 3.70 12.99
CA TYR A 127 -22.39 3.02 13.35
C TYR A 127 -21.17 3.80 12.87
N LEU A 128 -21.16 4.18 11.59
CA LEU A 128 -20.02 4.81 10.94
C LEU A 128 -19.94 6.31 11.23
N GLY A 129 -21.07 7.01 11.38
CA GLY A 129 -21.09 8.44 11.68
C GLY A 129 -20.23 8.80 12.90
N PRO A 130 -20.40 8.14 14.05
CA PRO A 130 -19.54 8.36 15.22
C PRO A 130 -18.07 8.00 15.00
N LEU A 131 -17.77 6.92 14.26
CA LEU A 131 -16.39 6.50 14.00
C LEU A 131 -15.65 7.46 13.07
N ILE A 132 -16.34 8.02 12.08
CA ILE A 132 -15.78 8.97 11.13
C ILE A 132 -15.63 10.35 11.78
N ALA A 133 -16.60 10.78 12.58
CA ALA A 133 -16.48 12.02 13.34
C ALA A 133 -15.31 12.00 14.34
N ALA A 134 -14.96 10.82 14.88
CA ALA A 134 -13.85 10.66 15.80
C ALA A 134 -12.46 10.73 15.12
N ASP A 135 -12.37 10.32 13.85
CA ASP A 135 -11.13 10.40 13.07
C ASP A 135 -11.40 10.80 11.61
N PRO A 136 -11.79 12.05 11.34
CA PRO A 136 -12.20 12.48 10.00
C PRO A 136 -11.04 12.49 8.98
N GLY A 137 -9.80 12.35 9.45
CA GLY A 137 -8.61 12.32 8.59
C GLY A 137 -8.17 10.93 8.16
N LEU A 138 -8.86 9.86 8.59
CA LEU A 138 -8.49 8.49 8.29
C LEU A 138 -8.65 8.19 6.80
N ARG A 139 -7.55 7.77 6.17
CA ARG A 139 -7.44 7.54 4.72
C ARG A 139 -7.44 6.08 4.31
N LEU A 140 -7.42 5.81 3.00
CA LEU A 140 -7.28 4.48 2.42
C LEU A 140 -5.84 4.22 1.91
N PRO A 141 -4.91 3.69 2.73
CA PRO A 141 -3.60 3.27 2.24
C PRO A 141 -3.73 2.20 1.15
N SER A 142 -3.13 2.47 -0.01
CA SER A 142 -3.04 1.51 -1.11
C SER A 142 -1.58 1.12 -1.37
N ALA A 143 -1.38 0.05 -2.13
CA ALA A 143 -0.07 -0.45 -2.50
C ALA A 143 0.46 0.30 -3.73
N PHE A 144 1.78 0.42 -3.82
CA PHE A 144 2.42 1.01 -4.99
C PHE A 144 2.27 0.15 -6.26
N ASN A 145 2.27 -1.18 -6.11
CA ASN A 145 2.18 -2.14 -7.21
C ASN A 145 1.00 -3.11 -6.99
N PRO A 146 0.02 -3.16 -7.89
CA PRO A 146 -1.13 -4.06 -7.75
C PRO A 146 -0.80 -5.55 -7.75
N PHE A 147 0.20 -5.98 -8.54
CA PHE A 147 0.66 -7.37 -8.55
C PHE A 147 1.27 -7.78 -7.22
N GLU A 148 2.15 -6.94 -6.67
CA GLU A 148 2.70 -7.16 -5.32
C GLU A 148 1.58 -7.28 -4.28
N GLN A 149 0.55 -6.43 -4.37
CA GLN A 149 -0.59 -6.49 -3.47
C GLN A 149 -1.42 -7.75 -3.65
N ALA A 150 -1.59 -8.25 -4.89
CA ALA A 150 -2.26 -9.50 -5.17
C ALA A 150 -1.50 -10.71 -4.58
N VAL A 151 -0.16 -10.70 -4.69
CA VAL A 151 0.70 -11.69 -4.02
C VAL A 151 0.52 -11.64 -2.51
N ARG A 152 0.59 -10.45 -1.90
CA ARG A 152 0.38 -10.26 -0.45
C ARG A 152 -1.02 -10.71 -0.01
N ALA A 153 -2.05 -10.47 -0.83
CA ALA A 153 -3.42 -10.88 -0.55
C ALA A 153 -3.57 -12.41 -0.54
N VAL A 154 -2.99 -13.11 -1.52
CA VAL A 154 -3.00 -14.59 -1.57
C VAL A 154 -2.18 -15.16 -0.42
N VAL A 155 -0.97 -14.65 -0.17
CA VAL A 155 -0.09 -15.10 0.92
C VAL A 155 -0.75 -14.89 2.29
N GLY A 156 -1.48 -13.79 2.46
CA GLY A 156 -2.17 -13.42 3.70
C GLY A 156 -3.47 -14.16 3.97
N GLN A 157 -3.94 -15.04 3.08
CA GLN A 157 -5.16 -15.81 3.30
C GLN A 157 -5.05 -16.68 4.58
N GLN A 158 -6.00 -16.48 5.51
CA GLN A 158 -6.16 -17.28 6.73
C GLN A 158 -4.95 -17.24 7.69
N VAL A 159 -4.12 -16.20 7.63
CA VAL A 159 -2.97 -16.03 8.53
C VAL A 159 -2.91 -14.63 9.11
N THR A 160 -2.12 -14.44 10.16
CA THR A 160 -1.89 -13.10 10.72
C THR A 160 -1.06 -12.24 9.76
N VAL A 161 -1.17 -10.91 9.89
CA VAL A 161 -0.35 -9.95 9.11
C VAL A 161 1.15 -10.25 9.27
N LYS A 162 1.61 -10.51 10.49
CA LYS A 162 3.01 -10.84 10.78
C LYS A 162 3.46 -12.11 10.03
N ALA A 163 2.64 -13.16 10.01
CA ALA A 163 2.96 -14.39 9.28
C ALA A 163 2.99 -14.15 7.76
N ALA A 164 2.05 -13.37 7.23
CA ALA A 164 2.02 -13.00 5.82
C ALA A 164 3.28 -12.22 5.39
N VAL A 165 3.71 -11.26 6.22
CA VAL A 165 4.96 -10.50 5.99
C VAL A 165 6.17 -11.42 5.99
N THR A 166 6.28 -12.34 6.95
CA THR A 166 7.38 -13.31 6.99
C THR A 166 7.45 -14.16 5.72
N ILE A 167 6.33 -14.70 5.25
CA ILE A 167 6.28 -15.51 4.02
C ILE A 167 6.62 -14.65 2.80
N THR A 168 6.11 -13.42 2.73
CA THR A 168 6.40 -12.50 1.63
C THR A 168 7.88 -12.12 1.58
N ARG A 169 8.52 -11.89 2.74
CA ARG A 169 9.97 -11.65 2.80
C ARG A 169 10.77 -12.83 2.28
N ARG A 170 10.40 -14.07 2.61
CA ARG A 170 11.05 -15.27 2.04
C ARG A 170 10.91 -15.36 0.52
N LEU A 171 9.78 -14.93 -0.03
CA LEU A 171 9.60 -14.84 -1.49
C LEU A 171 10.58 -13.82 -2.09
N VAL A 172 10.68 -12.63 -1.51
CA VAL A 172 11.64 -11.60 -1.93
C VAL A 172 13.08 -12.10 -1.81
N GLU A 173 13.45 -12.76 -0.71
CA GLU A 173 14.80 -13.29 -0.50
C GLU A 173 15.16 -14.35 -1.54
N ARG A 174 14.23 -15.27 -1.85
CA ARG A 174 14.46 -16.40 -2.75
C ARG A 174 14.37 -16.01 -4.23
N LEU A 175 13.50 -15.06 -4.59
CA LEU A 175 13.12 -14.79 -5.98
C LEU A 175 13.33 -13.33 -6.41
N GLY A 176 13.62 -12.42 -5.47
CA GLY A 176 13.85 -11.01 -5.76
C GLY A 176 15.26 -10.78 -6.30
N GLU A 177 15.32 -10.13 -7.47
CA GLU A 177 16.57 -9.68 -8.07
C GLU A 177 17.23 -8.60 -7.20
N ASN A 178 18.56 -8.54 -7.22
CA ASN A 178 19.28 -7.51 -6.49
C ASN A 178 19.09 -6.16 -7.19
N LEU A 179 18.92 -5.12 -6.39
CA LEU A 179 18.91 -3.74 -6.88
C LEU A 179 20.33 -3.34 -7.27
N ASP A 180 20.59 -3.26 -8.57
CA ASP A 180 21.83 -2.70 -9.11
C ASP A 180 21.69 -1.18 -9.25
N CYS A 181 21.84 -0.47 -8.13
CA CYS A 181 21.72 0.99 -8.05
C CYS A 181 22.77 1.54 -7.09
N ALA A 182 23.84 2.09 -7.65
CA ALA A 182 24.87 2.84 -6.93
C ALA A 182 24.48 4.33 -6.85
N ASP A 183 23.44 4.62 -6.09
CA ASP A 183 22.97 5.99 -5.83
C ASP A 183 23.15 6.32 -4.34
N GLU A 184 23.90 7.39 -4.06
CA GLU A 184 24.19 7.87 -2.70
C GLU A 184 22.98 8.44 -1.98
N ASN A 185 21.95 8.88 -2.72
CA ASN A 185 20.70 9.39 -2.17
C ASN A 185 19.69 8.28 -1.84
N LYS A 186 20.01 7.02 -2.19
CA LYS A 186 19.19 5.86 -1.89
C LYS A 186 19.14 5.61 -0.39
N ALA A 187 17.93 5.44 0.15
CA ALA A 187 17.76 5.05 1.55
C ALA A 187 18.52 3.75 1.88
N PRO A 188 19.13 3.66 3.08
CA PRO A 188 19.85 2.47 3.49
C PRO A 188 18.92 1.24 3.54
N GLY A 189 19.46 0.07 3.24
CA GLY A 189 18.72 -1.20 3.29
C GLY A 189 17.85 -1.51 2.06
N LEU A 190 17.72 -0.61 1.09
CA LEU A 190 17.12 -0.92 -0.22
C LEU A 190 18.11 -1.70 -1.09
N ILE A 191 17.86 -3.00 -1.28
CA ILE A 191 18.81 -3.94 -1.93
C ILE A 191 18.16 -4.93 -2.90
N LYS A 192 16.83 -5.05 -2.93
CA LYS A 192 16.13 -6.05 -3.75
C LYS A 192 14.86 -5.51 -4.38
N LEU A 193 14.54 -6.03 -5.56
CA LEU A 193 13.24 -5.87 -6.20
C LEU A 193 12.25 -6.89 -5.62
N PHE A 194 10.96 -6.56 -5.69
CA PHE A 194 9.91 -7.55 -5.48
C PHE A 194 9.93 -8.58 -6.63
N PRO A 195 9.69 -9.88 -6.38
CA PRO A 195 9.72 -10.91 -7.42
C PRO A 195 8.74 -10.62 -8.56
N THR A 196 9.18 -10.86 -9.79
CA THR A 196 8.34 -10.71 -10.99
C THR A 196 7.26 -11.82 -11.06
N PRO A 197 6.17 -11.61 -11.81
CA PRO A 197 5.20 -12.66 -12.08
C PRO A 197 5.84 -13.96 -12.60
N SER A 198 6.73 -13.86 -13.59
CA SER A 198 7.42 -15.01 -14.17
C SER A 198 8.29 -15.76 -13.16
N ALA A 199 8.99 -15.04 -12.28
CA ALA A 199 9.81 -15.64 -11.23
C ALA A 199 8.95 -16.45 -10.25
N ILE A 200 7.81 -15.91 -9.80
CA ILE A 200 6.90 -16.63 -8.90
C ILE A 200 6.24 -17.83 -9.61
N ALA A 201 5.82 -17.67 -10.87
CA ALA A 201 5.13 -18.70 -11.64
C ALA A 201 6.00 -19.96 -11.85
N THR A 202 7.31 -19.79 -12.07
CA THR A 202 8.24 -20.88 -12.38
C THR A 202 8.97 -21.42 -11.16
N ALA A 203 8.99 -20.68 -10.05
CA ALA A 203 9.73 -21.07 -8.85
C ALA A 203 9.26 -22.40 -8.23
N ALA A 204 10.23 -23.13 -7.70
CA ALA A 204 10.02 -24.17 -6.71
C ALA A 204 9.75 -23.48 -5.36
N LEU A 205 8.59 -23.71 -4.75
CA LEU A 205 8.13 -23.00 -3.53
C LEU A 205 7.92 -23.95 -2.35
N GLU A 206 8.61 -25.09 -2.36
CA GLU A 206 8.64 -26.04 -1.24
C GLU A 206 9.18 -25.32 0.00
N ASN A 207 8.62 -25.65 1.16
CA ASN A 207 9.01 -25.13 2.47
C ASN A 207 8.95 -23.59 2.62
N ILE A 208 8.27 -22.88 1.73
CA ILE A 208 8.13 -21.41 1.82
C ILE A 208 7.34 -20.97 3.08
N GLY A 209 6.59 -21.88 3.70
CA GLY A 209 5.79 -21.64 4.91
C GLY A 209 4.30 -21.42 4.63
N MET A 210 3.77 -21.96 3.54
CA MET A 210 2.32 -21.99 3.28
C MET A 210 1.84 -23.35 2.76
N PRO A 211 0.55 -23.71 2.96
CA PRO A 211 -0.02 -24.93 2.44
C PRO A 211 0.06 -25.03 0.91
N GLY A 212 0.22 -26.25 0.38
CA GLY A 212 0.39 -26.49 -1.06
C GLY A 212 -0.73 -25.92 -1.93
N LYS A 213 -1.98 -25.91 -1.46
CA LYS A 213 -3.10 -25.28 -2.17
C LYS A 213 -2.88 -23.77 -2.37
N ARG A 214 -2.36 -23.07 -1.36
CA ARG A 214 -2.08 -21.63 -1.41
C ARG A 214 -0.86 -21.32 -2.28
N VAL A 215 0.16 -22.18 -2.24
CA VAL A 215 1.28 -22.15 -3.20
C VAL A 215 0.74 -22.25 -4.64
N ALA A 216 -0.13 -23.23 -4.90
CA ALA A 216 -0.70 -23.42 -6.23
C ALA A 216 -1.55 -22.22 -6.69
N THR A 217 -2.32 -21.60 -5.79
CA THR A 217 -3.05 -20.35 -6.07
C THR A 217 -2.10 -19.22 -6.44
N LEU A 218 -1.03 -19.02 -5.66
CA LEU A 218 -0.04 -17.99 -5.94
C LEU A 218 0.63 -18.20 -7.30
N LYS A 219 1.02 -19.43 -7.63
CA LYS A 219 1.64 -19.76 -8.92
C LYS A 219 0.67 -19.56 -10.09
N ARG A 220 -0.61 -19.91 -9.94
CA ARG A 220 -1.64 -19.65 -10.97
C ARG A 220 -1.84 -18.15 -11.22
N LEU A 221 -1.97 -17.36 -10.15
CA LEU A 221 -2.07 -15.91 -10.25
C LEU A 221 -0.85 -15.33 -10.97
N ALA A 222 0.36 -15.73 -10.55
CA ALA A 222 1.59 -15.25 -11.15
C ALA A 222 1.74 -15.65 -12.62
N ALA A 223 1.36 -16.88 -12.98
CA ALA A 223 1.38 -17.36 -14.36
C ALA A 223 0.42 -16.56 -15.25
N ALA A 224 -0.84 -16.39 -14.82
CA ALA A 224 -1.84 -15.64 -15.57
C ALA A 224 -1.45 -14.17 -15.80
N VAL A 225 -0.72 -13.56 -14.86
CA VAL A 225 -0.19 -12.20 -15.04
C VAL A 225 1.05 -12.20 -15.94
N ALA A 226 1.91 -13.23 -15.83
CA ALA A 226 3.13 -13.33 -16.64
C ALA A 226 2.85 -13.58 -18.13
N ASP A 227 1.81 -14.35 -18.46
CA ASP A 227 1.43 -14.69 -19.84
C ASP A 227 0.40 -13.73 -20.45
N GLY A 228 -0.12 -12.78 -19.66
CA GLY A 228 -1.10 -11.79 -20.09
C GLY A 228 -2.56 -12.28 -20.08
N ALA A 229 -2.85 -13.49 -19.60
CA ALA A 229 -4.23 -13.96 -19.46
C ALA A 229 -5.04 -13.17 -18.41
N LEU A 230 -4.35 -12.55 -17.44
CA LEU A 230 -4.92 -11.65 -16.45
C LEU A 230 -4.13 -10.34 -16.41
N GLU A 231 -4.73 -9.26 -16.87
CA GLU A 231 -4.23 -7.91 -16.66
C GLU A 231 -4.78 -7.34 -15.34
N LEU A 232 -3.91 -6.76 -14.52
CA LEU A 232 -4.29 -6.14 -13.25
C LEU A 232 -4.51 -4.64 -13.44
N HIS A 233 -5.73 -4.27 -13.79
CA HIS A 233 -6.16 -2.89 -13.98
C HIS A 233 -7.65 -2.73 -13.64
N ILE A 234 -8.13 -1.49 -13.57
CA ILE A 234 -9.55 -1.16 -13.31
C ILE A 234 -10.15 -0.27 -14.40
N ASP A 235 -9.52 -0.18 -15.58
CA ASP A 235 -9.98 0.72 -16.65
C ASP A 235 -11.34 0.31 -17.21
N ASN A 236 -11.66 -0.98 -17.13
CA ASN A 236 -12.97 -1.55 -17.47
C ASN A 236 -13.94 -1.58 -16.26
N GLY A 237 -13.58 -0.92 -15.16
CA GLY A 237 -14.31 -0.92 -13.90
C GLY A 237 -13.81 -1.97 -12.90
N PRO A 238 -14.03 -1.74 -11.59
CA PRO A 238 -13.56 -2.64 -10.53
C PRO A 238 -14.28 -3.99 -10.50
N ASP A 239 -15.53 -4.06 -10.98
CA ASP A 239 -16.31 -5.30 -11.01
C ASP A 239 -15.72 -6.32 -12.01
N GLU A 240 -15.18 -5.86 -13.13
CA GLU A 240 -14.50 -6.72 -14.11
C GLU A 240 -13.23 -7.32 -13.51
N LEU A 241 -12.39 -6.50 -12.87
CA LEU A 241 -11.21 -6.98 -12.13
C LEU A 241 -11.58 -8.04 -11.10
N VAL A 242 -12.64 -7.79 -10.31
CA VAL A 242 -13.10 -8.73 -9.28
C VAL A 242 -13.58 -10.04 -9.89
N SER A 243 -14.33 -9.97 -10.99
CA SER A 243 -14.82 -11.13 -11.74
C SER A 243 -13.64 -12.00 -12.23
N ARG A 244 -12.70 -11.39 -12.97
CA ARG A 244 -11.52 -12.06 -13.54
C ARG A 244 -10.62 -12.67 -12.46
N LEU A 245 -10.44 -11.99 -11.34
CA LEU A 245 -9.72 -12.55 -10.19
C LEU A 245 -10.42 -13.79 -9.62
N CYS A 246 -11.75 -13.78 -9.53
CA CYS A 246 -12.53 -14.91 -9.00
C CYS A 246 -12.57 -16.13 -9.93
N GLU A 247 -12.24 -15.98 -11.21
CA GLU A 247 -12.08 -17.11 -12.13
C GLU A 247 -10.86 -17.98 -11.77
N LEU A 248 -9.87 -17.43 -11.05
CA LEU A 248 -8.68 -18.17 -10.62
C LEU A 248 -8.99 -19.07 -9.42
N PRO A 249 -8.76 -20.40 -9.50
CA PRO A 249 -9.01 -21.29 -8.38
C PRO A 249 -8.21 -20.89 -7.14
N GLY A 250 -8.91 -20.71 -6.02
CA GLY A 250 -8.34 -20.29 -4.73
C GLY A 250 -8.33 -18.78 -4.48
N ILE A 251 -8.82 -17.97 -5.42
CA ILE A 251 -9.15 -16.56 -5.22
C ILE A 251 -10.67 -16.43 -5.18
N GLY A 252 -11.21 -16.09 -4.01
CA GLY A 252 -12.64 -15.85 -3.83
C GLY A 252 -12.97 -14.35 -3.77
N PRO A 253 -14.27 -13.99 -3.67
CA PRO A 253 -14.71 -12.60 -3.65
C PRO A 253 -14.03 -11.75 -2.58
N TRP A 254 -13.72 -12.31 -1.41
CA TRP A 254 -12.98 -11.59 -0.37
C TRP A 254 -11.59 -11.16 -0.85
N THR A 255 -10.80 -12.07 -1.42
CA THR A 255 -9.44 -11.76 -1.90
C THR A 255 -9.50 -10.78 -3.06
N ALA A 256 -10.41 -10.97 -4.01
CA ALA A 256 -10.57 -10.09 -5.16
C ALA A 256 -10.95 -8.66 -4.75
N GLN A 257 -11.94 -8.50 -3.86
CA GLN A 257 -12.34 -7.20 -3.32
C GLN A 257 -11.21 -6.55 -2.50
N TYR A 258 -10.43 -7.35 -1.75
CA TYR A 258 -9.27 -6.82 -1.02
C TYR A 258 -8.15 -6.35 -1.96
N ILE A 259 -7.98 -6.99 -3.12
CA ILE A 259 -7.05 -6.56 -4.17
C ILE A 259 -7.55 -5.25 -4.82
N ALA A 260 -8.84 -5.13 -5.13
CA ALA A 260 -9.40 -3.87 -5.61
C ALA A 260 -9.17 -2.73 -4.60
N LEU A 261 -9.50 -2.97 -3.32
CA LEU A 261 -9.36 -1.99 -2.24
C LEU A 261 -7.91 -1.56 -2.01
N ARG A 262 -6.97 -2.50 -1.80
CA ARG A 262 -5.58 -2.16 -1.46
C ARG A 262 -4.69 -2.00 -2.67
N GLY A 263 -4.93 -2.71 -3.76
CA GLY A 263 -4.08 -2.67 -4.96
C GLY A 263 -4.37 -1.48 -5.84
N PHE A 264 -5.63 -1.04 -5.87
CA PHE A 264 -6.10 0.02 -6.75
C PHE A 264 -6.77 1.18 -5.99
N GLY A 265 -6.76 1.18 -4.66
CA GLY A 265 -7.44 2.21 -3.87
C GLY A 265 -8.89 2.41 -4.30
N GLU A 266 -9.58 1.32 -4.67
CA GLU A 266 -10.96 1.38 -5.13
C GLU A 266 -11.87 1.76 -3.96
N ALA A 267 -12.48 2.94 -4.05
CA ALA A 267 -13.22 3.59 -2.97
C ALA A 267 -14.49 2.82 -2.59
N ASP A 268 -15.04 2.03 -3.53
CA ASP A 268 -16.25 1.26 -3.31
C ASP A 268 -16.00 -0.25 -3.13
N ALA A 269 -14.74 -0.70 -3.13
CA ALA A 269 -14.41 -2.11 -2.92
C ALA A 269 -14.65 -2.52 -1.46
N PHE A 270 -15.20 -3.73 -1.26
CA PHE A 270 -15.64 -4.13 0.08
C PHE A 270 -15.54 -5.65 0.33
N PRO A 271 -14.52 -6.11 1.09
CA PRO A 271 -14.35 -7.52 1.41
C PRO A 271 -15.26 -7.95 2.58
N ALA A 272 -16.58 -8.03 2.36
CA ALA A 272 -17.61 -8.24 3.41
C ALA A 272 -17.48 -9.52 4.27
N ALA A 273 -16.59 -10.45 3.92
CA ALA A 273 -16.30 -11.65 4.71
C ALA A 273 -15.05 -11.51 5.60
N ASP A 274 -14.45 -10.32 5.65
CA ASP A 274 -13.24 -10.05 6.42
C ASP A 274 -13.47 -10.17 7.92
N LEU A 275 -12.61 -10.91 8.62
CA LEU A 275 -12.79 -11.16 10.04
C LEU A 275 -12.74 -9.86 10.88
N GLY A 276 -11.86 -8.92 10.52
CA GLY A 276 -11.77 -7.63 11.20
C GLY A 276 -13.03 -6.80 11.02
N LEU A 277 -13.67 -6.90 9.84
CA LEU A 277 -14.97 -6.27 9.61
C LEU A 277 -16.10 -6.96 10.38
N LEU A 278 -16.13 -8.29 10.41
CA LEU A 278 -17.20 -9.06 11.06
C LEU A 278 -17.13 -9.03 12.59
N LYS A 279 -15.94 -8.92 13.16
CA LYS A 279 -15.69 -8.99 14.61
C LYS A 279 -15.39 -7.63 15.24
N ALA A 280 -15.60 -6.54 14.51
CA ALA A 280 -15.44 -5.20 15.07
C ALA A 280 -16.36 -4.99 16.29
N PRO A 281 -15.85 -4.43 17.39
CA PRO A 281 -16.62 -4.20 18.62
C PRO A 281 -17.88 -3.36 18.45
N LEU A 282 -17.95 -2.54 17.41
CA LEU A 282 -19.13 -1.74 17.08
C LEU A 282 -20.41 -2.59 16.86
N TRP A 283 -20.24 -3.89 16.57
CA TRP A 283 -21.34 -4.85 16.42
C TRP A 283 -21.74 -5.54 17.75
N GLY A 284 -21.01 -5.31 18.84
CA GLY A 284 -21.14 -6.06 20.10
C GLY A 284 -20.42 -7.40 20.09
N GLU A 285 -20.58 -8.20 21.16
CA GLU A 285 -19.80 -9.43 21.39
C GLU A 285 -20.01 -10.53 20.34
N GLY A 286 -21.18 -10.58 19.71
CA GLY A 286 -21.49 -11.56 18.65
C GLY A 286 -20.83 -11.25 17.31
N GLY A 287 -20.44 -9.99 17.08
CA GLY A 287 -20.09 -9.50 15.74
C GLY A 287 -21.32 -9.40 14.82
N ILE A 288 -21.06 -9.25 13.53
CA ILE A 288 -22.07 -9.27 12.46
C ILE A 288 -21.82 -10.46 11.52
N SER A 289 -22.87 -11.01 10.91
CA SER A 289 -22.70 -12.05 9.88
C SER A 289 -22.29 -11.42 8.54
N SER A 290 -21.54 -12.15 7.72
CA SER A 290 -21.12 -11.64 6.40
C SER A 290 -22.30 -11.31 5.49
N ARG A 291 -23.41 -12.06 5.57
CA ARG A 291 -24.64 -11.76 4.83
C ARG A 291 -25.26 -10.44 5.26
N ALA A 292 -25.38 -10.21 6.57
CA ALA A 292 -25.94 -8.98 7.11
C ALA A 292 -25.04 -7.78 6.80
N LEU A 293 -23.72 -7.93 6.97
CA LEU A 293 -22.76 -6.88 6.65
C LEU A 293 -22.79 -6.51 5.16
N ARG A 294 -22.89 -7.50 4.26
CA ARG A 294 -23.02 -7.25 2.82
C ARG A 294 -24.31 -6.49 2.48
N ALA A 295 -25.44 -6.84 3.10
CA ALA A 295 -26.70 -6.13 2.89
C ALA A 295 -26.63 -4.69 3.42
N GLN A 296 -26.02 -4.50 4.59
CA GLN A 296 -25.85 -3.18 5.19
C GLN A 296 -24.89 -2.30 4.39
N SER A 297 -23.82 -2.87 3.82
CA SER A 297 -22.80 -2.10 3.13
C SER A 297 -23.29 -1.47 1.81
N GLU A 298 -24.41 -1.92 1.24
CA GLU A 298 -24.98 -1.28 0.04
C GLU A 298 -25.38 0.18 0.30
N ALA A 299 -25.79 0.53 1.54
CA ALA A 299 -26.10 1.91 1.91
C ALA A 299 -24.86 2.81 2.02
N TRP A 300 -23.65 2.24 2.01
CA TRP A 300 -22.38 2.95 2.15
C TRP A 300 -21.72 3.29 0.81
N ARG A 301 -22.36 2.95 -0.31
CA ARG A 301 -21.88 3.29 -1.65
C ARG A 301 -21.94 4.81 -1.86
N PRO A 302 -20.94 5.43 -2.51
CA PRO A 302 -19.82 4.80 -3.22
C PRO A 302 -18.54 4.65 -2.36
N TRP A 303 -18.64 4.73 -1.03
CA TRP A 303 -17.50 4.89 -0.12
C TRP A 303 -17.27 3.68 0.80
N ARG A 304 -17.63 2.47 0.34
CA ARG A 304 -17.54 1.26 1.15
C ARG A 304 -16.12 0.96 1.66
N ALA A 305 -15.08 1.29 0.91
CA ALA A 305 -13.70 1.09 1.36
C ALA A 305 -13.34 1.99 2.56
N TYR A 306 -13.88 3.21 2.62
CA TYR A 306 -13.71 4.09 3.78
C TYR A 306 -14.44 3.56 5.00
N ALA A 307 -15.67 3.07 4.82
CA ALA A 307 -16.37 2.32 5.87
C ALA A 307 -15.52 1.16 6.40
N ALA A 308 -14.92 0.36 5.51
CA ALA A 308 -14.04 -0.75 5.90
C ALA A 308 -12.84 -0.28 6.73
N VAL A 309 -12.20 0.84 6.36
CA VAL A 309 -11.05 1.38 7.09
C VAL A 309 -11.42 1.83 8.51
N HIS A 310 -12.55 2.52 8.69
CA HIS A 310 -13.03 2.91 10.02
C HIS A 310 -13.41 1.70 10.88
N ILE A 311 -14.03 0.67 10.29
CA ILE A 311 -14.36 -0.57 10.98
C ILE A 311 -13.08 -1.32 11.41
N TRP A 312 -12.06 -1.38 10.54
CA TRP A 312 -10.76 -1.98 10.90
C TRP A 312 -10.02 -1.21 11.99
N GLN A 313 -10.11 0.13 11.99
CA GLN A 313 -9.55 0.94 13.07
C GLN A 313 -10.26 0.63 14.40
N ASN A 314 -11.60 0.58 14.38
CA ASN A 314 -12.40 0.20 15.56
C ASN A 314 -12.02 -1.20 16.09
N TYR A 315 -11.81 -2.17 15.20
CA TYR A 315 -11.36 -3.52 15.57
C TYR A 315 -9.96 -3.50 16.20
N SER A 316 -9.03 -2.73 15.62
CA SER A 316 -7.64 -2.66 16.06
C SER A 316 -7.48 -1.95 17.41
N ASP A 317 -8.20 -0.85 17.62
CA ASP A 317 -8.16 -0.08 18.89
C ASP A 317 -8.66 -0.90 20.07
N ALA A 318 -9.64 -1.79 19.85
CA ALA A 318 -10.10 -2.69 20.89
C ALA A 318 -9.13 -3.84 21.15
N ALA A 319 -8.44 -4.35 20.14
CA ALA A 319 -7.41 -5.38 20.30
C ALA A 319 -6.16 -4.86 21.03
N ALA A 320 -5.88 -3.55 20.93
CA ALA A 320 -4.76 -2.90 21.63
C ALA A 320 -5.04 -2.65 23.13
N LYS A 321 -6.30 -2.72 23.59
CA LYS A 321 -6.64 -2.55 25.01
C LYS A 321 -6.37 -3.86 25.78
N PRO A 322 -5.52 -3.85 26.82
CA PRO A 322 -5.22 -5.05 27.59
C PRO A 322 -6.47 -5.56 28.32
N GLY A 323 -6.85 -6.84 28.09
CA GLY A 323 -7.91 -7.51 28.86
C GLY A 323 -8.91 -8.39 28.09
N ARG A 324 -8.84 -8.51 26.76
CA ARG A 324 -9.67 -9.48 26.01
C ARG A 324 -8.83 -10.66 25.47
N PRO A 325 -9.20 -11.92 25.76
CA PRO A 325 -8.51 -13.07 25.19
C PRO A 325 -8.75 -13.15 23.68
N TRP A 326 -7.67 -13.37 22.93
CA TRP A 326 -7.69 -13.62 21.50
C TRP A 326 -8.49 -14.90 21.23
N ILE A 327 -9.57 -14.82 20.46
CA ILE A 327 -10.27 -16.02 19.99
C ILE A 327 -9.54 -16.52 18.74
N THR A 328 -8.76 -17.59 18.90
CA THR A 328 -8.18 -18.37 17.80
C THR A 328 -9.29 -19.01 16.97
N GLY A 329 -9.12 -18.99 15.65
CA GLY A 329 -10.13 -19.46 14.69
C GLY A 329 -10.47 -20.94 14.82
N ALA A 330 -11.78 -21.21 14.74
CA ALA A 330 -12.43 -22.40 14.18
C ALA A 330 -11.62 -23.71 14.16
N GLU A 331 -11.71 -24.49 15.24
CA GLU A 331 -11.81 -25.95 15.12
C GLU A 331 -13.27 -26.30 14.86
N SER A 332 -13.54 -26.91 13.71
CA SER A 332 -14.80 -27.61 13.46
C SER A 332 -14.72 -28.99 14.14
N GLU A 333 -15.36 -29.16 15.29
CA GLU A 333 -15.66 -30.49 15.81
C GLU A 333 -16.79 -31.14 14.99
N PRO A 334 -16.69 -32.44 14.65
CA PRO A 334 -17.73 -33.14 13.94
C PRO A 334 -18.89 -33.49 14.87
N VAL A 335 -20.10 -33.25 14.37
CA VAL A 335 -21.34 -33.77 14.95
C VAL A 335 -21.29 -35.30 14.93
N SER A 336 -21.20 -35.93 16.10
CA SER A 336 -21.55 -37.34 16.27
C SER A 336 -22.90 -37.42 16.96
N SER A 337 -23.92 -37.71 16.17
CA SER A 337 -25.22 -38.21 16.61
C SER A 337 -25.11 -39.69 16.96
N ALA A 338 -25.51 -40.09 18.17
CA ALA A 338 -26.32 -41.30 18.36
C ALA A 338 -26.84 -41.39 19.80
N SER A 339 -28.17 -41.28 19.91
CA SER A 339 -28.94 -41.75 21.04
C SER A 339 -29.12 -43.27 20.92
N ARG A 340 -28.63 -44.03 21.89
CA ARG A 340 -29.31 -45.13 22.60
C ARG A 340 -28.34 -45.87 23.51
#